data_AF-A0A5E6NI54-F1
#
_entry.id   AF-A0A5E6NI54-F1
#
_cell.length_a   1.000
_cell.length_b   1.000
_cell.length_c   1.000
_cell.angle_alpha   90.00
_cell.angle_beta   90.00
_cell.angle_gamma   90.00
#
_symmetry.space_group_name_H-M   'P 1'
#
loop_
_entity.id
_entity.type
_entity.pdbx_description
1 polymer ?
#
loop_
_entity_poly.entity_id
_entity_poly.type
_entity_poly.pdbx_seq_one_letter_code
_entity_poly.pdbx_strand_id
1 'polypeptide(L)' 'MFTPTFDFFIDRGFMFFTNNKKTILSPFLSKMTYSKLNISDNRIISQLVMDDKREEYLKYHRANILKR' A
#
# COMPACT_ATOMS: atom_id res chain seq x y z
N MET A 1 4.44 12.86 0.94
CA MET A 1 3.07 12.86 1.50
C MET A 1 2.19 12.10 0.54
N PHE A 2 1.32 11.23 1.04
CA PHE A 2 0.31 10.58 0.22
C PHE A 2 -0.93 11.48 0.10
N THR A 3 -1.84 11.15 -0.81
CA THR A 3 -3.15 11.80 -0.81
C THR A 3 -4.02 11.18 0.28
N PRO A 4 -5.02 11.91 0.81
CA PRO A 4 -5.89 11.41 1.88
C PRO A 4 -6.54 10.05 1.57
N THR A 5 -6.77 9.77 0.29
CA THR A 5 -7.32 8.50 -0.18
C THR A 5 -6.34 7.34 0.01
N PHE A 6 -5.06 7.54 -0.31
CA PHE A 6 -4.02 6.54 -0.11
C PHE A 6 -3.75 6.31 1.37
N ASP A 7 -3.68 7.38 2.18
CA ASP A 7 -3.49 7.27 3.63
C ASP A 7 -4.61 6.42 4.26
N PHE A 8 -5.87 6.67 3.90
CA PHE A 8 -7.00 5.86 4.36
C PHE A 8 -6.88 4.37 4.03
N PHE A 9 -6.40 4.02 2.84
CA PHE A 9 -6.22 2.62 2.46
C PHE A 9 -5.06 1.96 3.20
N ILE A 10 -3.98 2.70 3.46
CA ILE A 10 -2.83 2.19 4.20
C ILE A 10 -3.21 2.00 5.67
N ASP A 11 -3.84 3.00 6.29
CA ASP A 11 -4.23 2.95 7.71
C ASP A 11 -5.22 1.83 8.01
N ARG A 12 -6.14 1.54 7.07
CA ARG A 12 -7.11 0.45 7.22
C ARG A 12 -6.59 -0.93 6.82
N GLY A 13 -5.37 -1.01 6.27
CA GLY A 13 -4.77 -2.26 5.84
C GLY A 13 -5.36 -2.81 4.53
N PHE A 14 -5.82 -1.93 3.63
CA PHE A 14 -6.27 -2.29 2.28
C PHE A 14 -5.16 -2.16 1.21
N MET A 15 -4.13 -1.36 1.48
CA MET A 15 -2.99 -1.17 0.58
C MET A 15 -1.68 -1.27 1.36
N PHE A 16 -0.69 -1.94 0.76
CA PHE A 16 0.64 -2.11 1.33
C PHE A 16 1.69 -1.98 0.24
N PHE A 17 2.89 -1.61 0.62
CA PHE A 17 4.04 -1.53 -0.29
C PHE A 17 5.01 -2.63 0.05
N THR A 18 5.68 -3.21 -0.96
CA THR A 18 6.83 -4.09 -0.82
C THR A 18 8.13 -3.29 -0.76
N ASN A 19 9.21 -3.92 -0.31
CA ASN A 19 10.54 -3.30 -0.31
C ASN A 19 10.99 -2.94 -1.74
N ASN A 20 10.46 -3.66 -2.74
CA ASN A 20 10.71 -3.41 -4.16
C ASN A 20 9.83 -2.28 -4.73
N LYS A 21 9.25 -1.43 -3.87
CA LYS A 21 8.34 -0.34 -4.24
C LYS A 21 7.10 -0.79 -5.02
N LYS A 22 6.74 -2.06 -4.97
CA LYS A 22 5.49 -2.57 -5.56
C LYS A 22 4.35 -2.42 -4.58
N THR A 23 3.22 -1.94 -5.05
CA THR A 23 1.97 -1.90 -4.29
C THR A 23 1.31 -3.27 -4.31
N ILE A 24 0.77 -3.71 -3.18
CA ILE A 24 -0.07 -4.89 -3.06
C ILE A 24 -1.41 -4.43 -2.47
N LEU A 25 -2.49 -4.96 -3.03
CA LEU A 25 -3.85 -4.64 -2.64
C LEU A 25 -4.48 -5.80 -1.87
N SER A 26 -5.31 -5.49 -0.88
CA SER A 26 -6.05 -6.49 -0.13
C SER A 26 -7.23 -7.04 -0.94
N PRO A 27 -7.52 -8.35 -0.87
CA PRO A 27 -8.65 -8.96 -1.57
C PRO A 27 -10.02 -8.49 -1.04
N PHE A 28 -10.07 -7.86 0.15
CA PHE A 28 -11.31 -7.37 0.73
C PHE A 28 -11.95 -6.20 -0.02
N LEU A 29 -11.18 -5.45 -0.81
CA LEU A 29 -11.72 -4.36 -1.61
C LEU A 29 -12.02 -4.85 -3.03
N SER A 30 -13.20 -4.51 -3.54
CA SER A 30 -13.57 -4.85 -4.92
C SER A 30 -12.57 -4.27 -5.93
N LYS A 31 -12.18 -5.08 -6.92
CA LYS A 31 -11.35 -4.66 -8.06
C LYS A 31 -11.94 -3.43 -8.78
N MET A 32 -13.26 -3.28 -8.76
CA MET A 32 -13.95 -2.12 -9.33
C MET A 32 -13.60 -0.81 -8.61
N THR A 33 -13.42 -0.84 -7.28
CA THR A 33 -13.04 0.35 -6.49
C THR A 33 -11.62 0.79 -6.85
N TYR A 34 -10.68 -0.15 -6.95
CA TYR A 34 -9.31 0.14 -7.37
C TYR A 34 -9.23 0.62 -8.82
N SER A 35 -10.01 0.01 -9.72
CA SER A 35 -10.09 0.42 -11.12
C SER A 35 -10.57 1.87 -11.26
N LYS A 36 -11.58 2.30 -10.47
CA LYS A 36 -12.05 3.68 -10.47
C LYS A 36 -11.00 4.67 -9.96
N LEU A 37 -10.16 4.24 -9.03
CA LEU A 37 -9.06 5.03 -8.48
C LEU A 37 -7.79 4.96 -9.33
N ASN A 38 -7.81 4.21 -10.43
CA ASN A 38 -6.66 3.94 -11.29
C ASN A 38 -5.46 3.35 -10.52
N ILE A 39 -5.77 2.52 -9.52
CA ILE A 39 -4.82 1.79 -8.70
C ILE A 39 -4.85 0.33 -9.17
N SER A 40 -3.67 -0.24 -9.39
CA SER A 40 -3.49 -1.64 -9.74
C SER A 40 -2.57 -2.35 -8.77
N ASP A 41 -2.82 -3.64 -8.60
CA ASP A 41 -1.92 -4.54 -7.88
C ASP A 41 -0.58 -4.66 -8.64
N ASN A 42 0.51 -4.86 -7.91
CA ASN A 42 1.88 -4.93 -8.42
C ASN A 42 2.40 -3.67 -9.14
N ARG A 43 1.74 -2.52 -9.01
CA ARG A 43 2.25 -1.27 -9.59
C ARG A 43 3.53 -0.83 -8.88
N ILE A 44 4.57 -0.47 -9.63
CA ILE A 44 5.80 0.10 -9.06
C ILE A 44 5.61 1.60 -8.89
N ILE A 45 5.81 2.10 -7.68
CA ILE A 45 5.82 3.54 -7.42
C ILE A 45 7.28 3.99 -7.24
N SER A 46 7.88 4.48 -8.32
CA SER A 46 9.27 4.97 -8.32
C SER A 46 9.51 6.12 -7.34
N GLN A 47 8.48 6.94 -7.10
CA GLN A 47 8.49 8.08 -6.18
C GLN A 47 8.51 7.69 -4.69
N LEU A 48 8.34 6.40 -4.33
CA LEU A 48 8.55 6.01 -2.93
C LEU A 48 10.03 6.11 -2.58
N VAL A 49 10.34 7.02 -1.66
CA VAL A 49 11.63 7.12 -1.00
C VAL A 49 11.69 6.01 0.04
N MET A 50 12.59 5.04 -0.17
CA MET A 50 12.85 3.96 0.76
C MET A 50 14.04 4.37 1.62
N ASP A 51 13.75 4.82 2.83
CA ASP A 51 14.74 5.03 3.89
C ASP A 51 14.72 3.82 4.82
N ASP A 52 15.82 3.53 5.54
CA ASP A 52 15.91 2.37 6.44
C ASP A 52 14.75 2.33 7.47
N LYS A 53 14.41 3.50 8.04
CA LYS A 53 13.28 3.66 8.97
C LYS A 53 11.93 3.34 8.33
N ARG A 54 11.76 3.66 7.04
CA ARG A 54 10.52 3.37 6.29
C ARG A 54 10.41 1.88 6.00
N GLU A 55 11.52 1.22 5.72
CA GLU A 55 11.50 -0.23 5.50
C GLU A 55 11.06 -0.97 6.77
N GLU A 56 11.57 -0.55 7.94
CA GLU A 56 11.15 -1.09 9.22
C GLU A 56 9.67 -0.84 9.51
N TYR A 57 9.19 0.39 9.27
CA TYR A 57 7.77 0.72 9.37
C TYR A 57 6.91 -0.14 8.43
N LEU A 58 7.33 -0.33 7.19
CA LEU A 58 6.62 -1.17 6.22
C LEU A 58 6.60 -2.64 6.64
N LYS A 59 7.69 -3.15 7.24
CA LYS A 59 7.72 -4.51 7.83
C LYS A 59 6.71 -4.64 8.95
N TYR A 60 6.68 -3.68 9.89
CA TYR A 60 5.72 -3.65 10.98
C TYR A 60 4.27 -3.56 10.48
N HIS A 61 4.01 -2.68 9.51
CA HIS A 61 2.70 -2.48 8.90
C HIS A 61 2.17 -3.76 8.25
N ARG A 62 3.01 -4.47 7.47
CA ARG A 62 2.67 -5.76 6.86
C ARG A 62 2.42 -6.86 7.90
N ALA A 63 3.10 -6.83 9.04
CA ALA A 63 2.96 -7.87 10.05
C ALA A 63 1.72 -7.67 10.96
N ASN A 64 1.35 -6.42 11.24
CA ASN A 64 0.34 -6.11 12.27
C ASN A 64 -0.97 -5.52 11.73
N ILE A 65 -0.91 -4.74 10.64
CA ILE A 65 -2.06 -3.98 10.11
C ILE A 65 -2.68 -4.66 8.88
N LEU A 66 -1.90 -5.50 8.21
CA LEU A 66 -2.34 -6.26 7.05
C LEU A 66 -3.58 -7.11 7.35
N LYS A 67 -4.73 -6.70 6.80
CA LYS A 67 -5.94 -7.53 6.79
C LYS A 67 -5.83 -8.52 5.63
N ARG A 68 -5.50 -9.77 5.98
CA ARG A 68 -5.46 -10.94 5.09
C ARG A 68 -6.82 -11.59 4.93
#